data_AF-B4SQ47-F1
#
_entry.id   AF-B4SQ47-F1
#
_cell.length_a   1.000
_cell.length_b   1.000
_cell.length_c   1.000
_cell.angle_alpha   90.00
_cell.angle_beta   90.00
_cell.angle_gamma   90.00
#
_symmetry.space_group_name_H-M   'P 1'
#
loop_
_entity.id
_entity.type
_entity.pdbx_description
1 polymer ?
#
loop_
_entity_poly.entity_id
_entity_poly.type
_entity_poly.pdbx_seq_one_letter_code
_entity_poly.pdbx_strand_id
1 'polypeptide(L)'
;MQRSIICPHCHTASNHGVSVCVGCQAEVHYGASREAYAVVSVAALVCGAFVGSHPQATAGWVSGGVVLVAGMWALAQLFRDRVVFKRVYRTR
;
A
#
# COMPACT_ATOMS: atom_id res chain seq x y z
N MET A 1 13.09 18.86 5.87
CA MET A 1 12.06 19.14 6.90
C MET A 1 11.61 17.80 7.48
N GLN A 2 11.80 17.55 8.77
CA GLN A 2 11.29 16.34 9.42
C GLN A 2 9.79 16.53 9.67
N ARG A 3 8.95 15.72 9.03
CA ARG A 3 7.50 15.73 9.27
C ARG A 3 7.26 15.00 10.59
N SER A 4 6.56 15.59 11.54
CA SER A 4 6.22 14.92 12.81
C SER A 4 4.90 14.16 12.66
N ILE A 5 4.86 12.90 13.09
CA ILE A 5 3.65 12.06 13.15
C ILE A 5 3.28 11.79 14.61
N ILE A 6 1.99 11.86 14.92
CA ILE A 6 1.48 11.68 16.29
C ILE A 6 0.99 10.24 16.44
N CYS A 7 1.45 9.54 17.46
CA CYS A 7 0.98 8.18 17.74
C CYS A 7 -0.44 8.22 18.32
N PRO A 8 -1.42 7.50 17.76
CA PRO A 8 -2.80 7.47 18.27
C PRO A 8 -2.95 6.71 19.60
N HIS A 9 -1.92 5.97 20.03
CA HIS A 9 -1.98 5.20 21.28
C HIS A 9 -1.45 5.96 22.50
N CYS A 10 -0.31 6.64 22.35
CA CYS A 10 0.35 7.35 23.45
C CYS A 10 0.41 8.86 23.25
N HIS A 11 -0.07 9.36 22.11
CA HIS A 11 -0.09 10.78 21.74
C HIS A 11 1.31 11.44 21.70
N THR A 12 2.37 10.64 21.76
CA THR A 12 3.74 11.11 21.62
C THR A 12 4.02 11.47 20.16
N ALA A 13 4.60 12.65 19.94
CA ALA A 13 5.12 13.04 18.64
C ALA A 13 6.37 12.22 18.31
N SER A 14 6.41 11.68 17.10
CA SER A 14 7.53 10.91 16.58
C SER A 14 7.92 11.41 15.20
N ASN A 15 9.20 11.26 14.84
CA ASN A 15 9.67 11.70 13.53
C ASN A 15 9.19 10.74 12.45
N HIS A 16 8.73 11.27 11.31
CA HIS A 16 8.35 10.44 10.17
C HIS A 16 9.56 9.64 9.68
N GLY A 17 9.40 8.32 9.51
CA GLY A 17 10.47 7.39 9.15
C GLY A 17 10.93 6.47 10.29
N VAL A 18 10.43 6.66 11.52
CA VAL A 18 10.67 5.69 12.60
C VAL A 18 9.89 4.40 12.36
N SER A 19 10.52 3.25 12.54
CA SER A 19 9.86 1.94 12.46
C SER A 19 9.08 1.57 13.73
N VAL A 20 9.40 2.20 14.85
CA VAL A 20 8.79 1.94 16.16
C VAL A 20 8.55 3.25 16.89
N CYS A 21 7.39 3.38 17.53
CA CYS A 21 7.08 4.53 18.38
C CYS A 21 7.92 4.52 19.66
N VAL A 22 8.56 5.64 19.98
CA VAL A 22 9.46 5.79 21.15
C VAL A 22 8.73 5.65 22.49
N GLY A 23 7.45 6.00 22.55
CA GLY A 23 6.65 5.95 23.79
C GLY A 23 6.05 4.57 24.07
N CYS A 24 5.21 4.06 23.16
CA CYS A 24 4.44 2.82 23.37
C CYS A 24 5.02 1.57 22.69
N GLN A 25 6.15 1.70 21.97
CA GLN A 25 6.76 0.63 21.18
C GLN A 25 5.84 0.00 20.13
N ALA A 26 4.84 0.73 19.63
CA ALA A 26 4.03 0.27 18.50
C ALA A 26 4.87 0.29 17.21
N GLU A 27 4.76 -0.75 16.39
CA GLU A 27 5.37 -0.82 15.06
C GLU A 27 4.65 0.13 14.11
N VAL A 28 5.41 0.88 13.32
CA VAL A 28 4.90 1.84 12.35
C VAL A 28 5.08 1.26 10.96
N HIS A 29 3.96 1.01 10.29
CA HIS A 29 3.95 0.56 8.91
C HIS A 29 3.63 1.74 7.98
N TYR A 30 4.55 1.99 7.06
CA TYR A 30 4.39 2.99 6.01
C TYR A 30 3.91 2.33 4.72
N GLY A 31 3.09 3.06 3.97
CA GLY A 31 2.74 2.70 2.60
C GLY A 31 1.51 1.80 2.46
N ALA A 32 1.33 1.31 1.24
CA ALA A 32 0.21 0.45 0.87
C ALA A 32 0.36 -0.92 1.55
N SER A 33 -0.76 -1.48 2.03
CA SER A 33 -0.77 -2.85 2.53
C SER A 33 -0.45 -3.83 1.40
N ARG A 34 0.14 -4.98 1.75
CA ARG A 34 0.35 -6.09 0.81
C ARG A 34 -0.94 -6.52 0.11
N GLU A 35 -2.06 -6.41 0.80
CA GLU A 35 -3.40 -6.66 0.28
C GLU A 35 -3.78 -5.68 -0.83
N ALA A 36 -3.45 -4.39 -0.72
CA ALA A 36 -3.76 -3.40 -1.74
C ALA A 36 -3.04 -3.70 -3.07
N TYR A 37 -1.76 -4.10 -3.00
CA TYR A 37 -1.01 -4.55 -4.18
C TYR A 37 -1.60 -5.82 -4.79
N ALA A 38 -2.06 -6.76 -3.96
CA ALA A 38 -2.70 -7.99 -4.44
C ALA A 38 -3.99 -7.67 -5.21
N VAL A 39 -4.84 -6.77 -4.69
CA VAL A 39 -6.08 -6.35 -5.36
C VAL A 39 -5.80 -5.74 -6.73
N VAL A 40 -4.82 -4.83 -6.85
CA VAL A 40 -4.45 -4.24 -8.14
C VAL A 40 -3.91 -5.27 -9.12
N SER A 41 -3.12 -6.22 -8.64
CA SER A 41 -2.58 -7.30 -9.47
C SER A 41 -3.71 -8.19 -10.04
N VAL A 42 -4.68 -8.54 -9.20
CA VAL A 42 -5.87 -9.31 -9.61
C VAL A 42 -6.72 -8.52 -10.60
N ALA A 43 -6.95 -7.23 -10.34
CA ALA A 43 -7.71 -6.37 -11.25
C ALA A 43 -7.05 -6.29 -12.64
N ALA A 44 -5.73 -6.15 -12.69
CA ALA A 44 -4.98 -6.12 -13.95
C ALA A 44 -5.10 -7.44 -14.72
N LEU A 45 -5.03 -8.59 -14.03
CA LEU A 45 -5.21 -9.90 -14.65
C LEU A 45 -6.63 -10.09 -15.20
N VAL A 46 -7.65 -9.68 -14.44
CA VAL A 46 -9.05 -9.76 -14.88
C VAL A 46 -9.29 -8.87 -16.11
N CYS A 47 -8.80 -7.63 -16.10
CA CYS A 47 -8.89 -6.73 -17.24
C CYS A 47 -8.17 -7.29 -18.47
N GLY A 48 -6.94 -7.79 -18.30
CA GLY A 48 -6.17 -8.38 -19.39
C GLY A 48 -6.83 -9.63 -19.98
N ALA A 49 -7.41 -10.50 -19.14
CA ALA A 49 -8.12 -11.70 -19.58
C ALA A 49 -9.43 -11.36 -20.31
N PHE A 50 -10.20 -10.38 -19.81
CA PHE A 50 -11.43 -9.93 -20.47
C PHE A 50 -11.14 -9.35 -21.87
N VAL A 51 -10.12 -8.51 -21.99
CA VAL A 51 -9.75 -7.89 -23.27
C VAL A 51 -9.09 -8.91 -24.21
N GLY A 52 -8.25 -9.80 -23.68
CA GLY A 52 -7.55 -10.85 -24.44
C GLY A 52 -8.44 -11.99 -24.93
N SER A 53 -9.68 -12.10 -24.44
CA SER A 53 -10.67 -13.06 -24.95
C SER A 53 -11.25 -12.66 -26.32
N HIS A 54 -11.04 -11.42 -26.76
CA HIS A 54 -11.29 -10.97 -28.12
C HIS A 54 -10.14 -11.42 -29.04
N PRO A 55 -10.31 -11.50 -30.39
CA PRO A 55 -9.30 -12.03 -31.32
C PRO A 55 -7.96 -11.25 -31.38
N GLN A 56 -7.73 -10.32 -30.46
CA GLN A 56 -6.55 -9.49 -30.34
C GLN A 56 -5.87 -9.77 -28.98
N ALA A 57 -5.20 -10.93 -28.87
CA ALA A 57 -4.45 -11.29 -27.66
C ALA A 57 -3.41 -10.23 -27.26
N THR A 58 -2.85 -9.50 -28.24
CA THR A 58 -1.94 -8.37 -28.03
C THR A 58 -2.60 -7.22 -27.25
N ALA A 59 -3.87 -6.93 -27.49
CA ALA A 59 -4.62 -5.91 -26.77
C ALA A 59 -4.83 -6.29 -25.30
N GLY A 60 -4.98 -7.58 -24.99
CA GLY A 60 -5.07 -8.10 -23.62
C GLY A 60 -3.79 -7.87 -22.82
N TRP A 61 -2.62 -8.15 -23.41
CA TRP A 61 -1.32 -7.92 -22.77
C TRP A 61 -1.03 -6.43 -22.55
N VAL A 62 -1.32 -5.59 -23.54
CA VAL A 62 -1.11 -4.14 -23.44
C VAL A 62 -2.04 -3.54 -22.38
N SER A 63 -3.32 -3.87 -22.41
CA SER A 63 -4.29 -3.36 -21.43
C SER A 63 -3.97 -3.85 -20.01
N GLY A 64 -3.64 -5.14 -19.83
CA GLY A 64 -3.23 -5.68 -18.54
C GLY A 64 -1.97 -5.01 -17.99
N GLY A 65 -0.95 -4.82 -18.84
CA GLY A 65 0.29 -4.14 -18.46
C GLY A 65 0.07 -2.68 -18.06
N VAL A 66 -0.73 -1.94 -18.84
CA VAL A 66 -1.07 -0.54 -18.53
C VAL A 66 -1.82 -0.42 -17.22
N VAL A 67 -2.83 -1.27 -16.99
CA VAL A 67 -3.61 -1.27 -15.74
C VAL A 67 -2.72 -1.61 -14.54
N LEU A 68 -1.80 -2.56 -14.68
CA LEU A 68 -0.89 -2.95 -13.61
C LEU A 68 0.06 -1.81 -13.24
N VAL A 69 0.73 -1.20 -14.23
CA VAL A 69 1.66 -0.09 -13.99
C VAL A 69 0.92 1.13 -13.43
N ALA A 70 -0.21 1.51 -14.03
CA ALA A 70 -1.02 2.63 -13.57
C ALA A 70 -1.57 2.39 -12.16
N GLY A 71 -2.04 1.17 -11.87
CA GLY A 71 -2.55 0.79 -10.57
C GLY A 71 -1.47 0.79 -9.49
N MET A 72 -0.27 0.26 -9.77
CA MET A 72 0.85 0.31 -8.83
C MET A 72 1.29 1.75 -8.55
N TRP A 73 1.36 2.58 -9.58
CA TRP A 73 1.70 4.00 -9.42
C TRP A 73 0.64 4.75 -8.61
N ALA A 74 -0.64 4.51 -8.89
CA ALA A 74 -1.75 5.10 -8.14
C ALA A 74 -1.74 4.69 -6.67
N LEU A 75 -1.50 3.41 -6.36
CA LEU A 75 -1.32 2.92 -4.99
C LEU A 75 -0.15 3.61 -4.29
N ALA A 76 1.00 3.73 -4.97
CA ALA A 76 2.17 4.37 -4.40
C ALA A 76 1.91 5.85 -4.05
N GLN A 77 1.14 6.58 -4.87
CA GLN A 77 0.77 7.97 -4.58
C GLN A 77 -0.30 8.06 -3.48
N LEU A 78 -1.34 7.23 -3.53
CA LEU A 78 -2.46 7.30 -2.58
C LEU A 78 -2.02 6.90 -1.16
N PHE A 79 -1.14 5.91 -1.05
CA PHE A 79 -0.69 5.37 0.22
C PHE A 79 0.63 5.97 0.71
N ARG A 80 1.17 6.99 0.03
CA ARG A 80 2.45 7.63 0.38
C ARG A 80 2.44 8.24 1.78
N ASP A 81 1.30 8.78 2.20
CA ASP A 81 1.12 9.40 3.52
C ASP A 81 0.38 8.47 4.51
N ARG A 82 0.10 7.21 4.14
CA ARG A 82 -0.55 6.26 5.06
C ARG A 82 0.46 5.76 6.07
N VAL A 83 0.22 6.12 7.33
CA VAL A 83 0.97 5.64 8.50
C VAL A 83 0.02 4.86 9.39
N VAL A 84 0.30 3.56 9.58
CA VAL A 84 -0.49 2.70 10.46
C VAL A 84 0.38 2.26 11.63
N PHE A 85 -0.08 2.55 12.85
CA PHE A 85 0.53 2.06 14.08
C PHE A 85 -0.09 0.70 14.44
N LYS A 86 0.70 -0.38 14.40
CA LYS A 86 0.30 -1.69 14.91
C LYS A 86 0.99 -1.94 16.25
N ARG A 87 0.20 -2.09 17.31
CA ARG A 87 0.72 -2.46 18.64
C ARG A 87 0.51 -3.95 18.88
N VAL A 88 1.59 -4.70 19.11
CA VAL A 88 1.51 -6.11 19.50
C VAL A 88 1.28 -6.17 21.02
N TYR A 89 0.06 -6.47 21.43
CA TYR A 89 -0.24 -6.71 22.84
C TYR A 89 0.24 -8.12 23.22
N ARG A 90 1.39 -8.23 23.90
CA ARG A 90 1.73 -9.44 24.66
C ARG A 90 0.89 -9.46 25.93
N THR A 91 -0.29 -10.06 25.87
CA THR A 91 -1.00 -10.49 27.07
C THR A 91 -0.25 -11.69 27.64
N ARG A 92 0.30 -11.54 28.84
CA ARG A 92 0.99 -12.60 29.57
C ARG A 92 -0.04 -13.53 30.21
#